data_AF-A0A7W7U7T6-F1
#
_entry.id   AF-A0A7W7U7T6-F1
#
_cell.length_a   1.000
_cell.length_b   1.000
_cell.length_c   1.000
_cell.angle_alpha   90.00
_cell.angle_beta   90.00
_cell.angle_gamma   90.00
#
_symmetry.space_group_name_H-M   'P 1'
#
loop_
_entity.id
_entity.type
_entity.pdbx_description
1 polymer ?
#
loop_
_entity_poly.entity_id
_entity_poly.type
_entity_poly.pdbx_seq_one_letter_code
_entity_poly.pdbx_strand_id
1 'polypeptide(L)' 'MSKGWRWFLLAAFVVWTVLALQWTDFGCDYPEAYLAVLRFGTPEGLEFLPACAG' A
#
# COMPACT_ATOMS: atom_id res chain seq x y z
N MET A 1 0.62 16.78 19.77
CA MET A 1 -0.30 15.85 19.08
C MET A 1 -1.35 15.35 20.06
N SER A 2 -2.63 15.42 19.71
CA SER A 2 -3.71 14.85 20.52
C SER A 2 -3.69 13.32 20.44
N LYS A 3 -4.17 12.64 21.49
CA LYS A 3 -4.23 11.17 21.55
C LYS A 3 -5.02 10.59 20.37
N GLY A 4 -6.12 11.25 19.97
CA GLY A 4 -6.92 10.86 18.81
C GLY A 4 -6.17 10.94 17.48
N TRP A 5 -5.38 12.00 17.26
CA TRP A 5 -4.57 12.14 16.05
C TRP A 5 -3.53 11.04 15.92
N ARG A 6 -2.90 10.64 17.03
CA ARG A 6 -1.95 9.52 17.04
C ARG A 6 -2.61 8.21 16.60
N TRP A 7 -3.79 7.91 17.14
CA TRP A 7 -4.52 6.69 16.78
C TRP A 7 -4.99 6.71 15.33
N PHE A 8 -5.42 7.87 14.82
CA PHE A 8 -5.77 8.03 13.43
C PHE A 8 -4.61 7.73 12.49
N LEU A 9 -3.41 8.28 12.76
CA LEU A 9 -2.22 8.01 11.97
C LEU A 9 -1.80 6.53 12.02
N LEU A 10 -1.91 5.90 13.19
CA LEU A 10 -1.64 4.46 13.33
C LEU A 10 -2.63 3.63 12.51
N ALA A 11 -3.92 3.93 12.59
CA ALA A 11 -4.93 3.24 11.80
C ALA A 11 -4.70 3.42 10.29
N ALA A 12 -4.41 4.65 9.86
CA ALA A 12 -4.09 4.94 8.47
C ALA A 12 -2.84 4.18 8.00
N PHE A 13 -1.79 4.13 8.83
CA PHE A 13 -0.58 3.37 8.52
C PHE A 13 -0.85 1.87 8.40
N VAL A 14 -1.61 1.30 9.33
CA VAL A 14 -1.99 -0.13 9.30
C VAL A 14 -2.78 -0.47 8.04
N VAL A 15 -3.78 0.35 7.69
CA VAL A 15 -4.56 0.16 6.46
C VAL A 15 -3.66 0.24 5.24
N TRP A 16 -2.78 1.24 5.18
CA TRP A 16 -1.85 1.41 4.06
C TRP A 16 -0.89 0.22 3.93
N THR A 17 -0.37 -0.32 5.03
CA THR A 17 0.45 -1.53 5.03
C THR A 17 -0.32 -2.75 4.54
N VAL A 18 -1.57 -2.96 4.96
CA VAL A 18 -2.38 -4.09 4.49
C VAL A 18 -2.58 -4.04 2.98
N LEU A 19 -2.83 -2.84 2.43
CA LEU A 19 -2.95 -2.67 0.98
C LEU A 19 -1.62 -2.91 0.27
N ALA A 20 -0.50 -2.46 0.84
CA ALA A 20 0.82 -2.68 0.25
C ALA A 20 1.19 -4.17 0.21
N LEU A 21 0.78 -4.96 1.21
CA LEU A 21 1.03 -6.40 1.21
C LEU A 21 0.37 -7.11 0.01
N GLN A 22 -0.80 -6.64 -0.43
CA GLN A 22 -1.44 -7.20 -1.62
C GLN A 22 -0.54 -7.01 -2.85
N TRP A 23 0.08 -5.85 -3.02
CA TRP A 23 1.04 -5.61 -4.11
C TRP A 23 2.28 -6.50 -3.98
N THR A 24 2.77 -6.76 -2.77
CA THR A 24 3.90 -7.67 -2.57
C THR A 24 3.57 -9.12 -2.95
N ASP A 25 2.32 -9.56 -2.77
CA ASP A 25 1.87 -10.89 -3.22
C ASP A 25 1.88 -11.03 -4.75
N PHE A 26 1.76 -9.91 -5.48
CA PHE A 26 1.92 -9.85 -6.94
C PHE A 26 3.39 -9.68 -7.38
N GLY A 27 4.34 -9.63 -6.45
CA GLY A 27 5.77 -9.55 -6.74
C GLY A 27 6.38 -8.15 -6.73
N CYS A 28 5.67 -7.11 -6.26
CA CYS A 28 6.27 -5.80 -6.00
C CYS A 28 7.23 -5.84 -4.80
N ASP A 29 8.32 -5.10 -4.88
CA ASP A 29 9.15 -4.78 -3.72
C ASP A 29 8.38 -3.86 -2.74
N TYR A 30 8.64 -3.99 -1.44
CA TYR A 30 7.99 -3.17 -0.40
C TYR A 30 7.91 -1.66 -0.71
N PRO A 31 9.00 -0.96 -1.06
CA PRO A 31 8.92 0.47 -1.39
C PRO A 31 8.00 0.76 -2.58
N GLU A 32 8.03 -0.08 -3.61
CA GLU A 32 7.18 0.06 -4.79
C GLU A 32 5.72 -0.24 -4.47
N ALA A 33 5.46 -1.27 -3.66
CA ALA A 33 4.13 -1.63 -3.16
C ALA A 33 3.46 -0.47 -2.41
N TYR A 34 4.18 0.21 -1.51
CA TYR A 34 3.63 1.38 -0.81
C TYR A 34 3.28 2.52 -1.78
N LEU A 35 4.13 2.77 -2.78
CA LEU A 35 3.88 3.76 -3.83
C LEU A 35 2.74 3.34 -4.76
N ALA A 36 2.62 2.05 -5.05
CA ALA A 36 1.58 1.47 -5.88
C ALA A 36 0.21 1.68 -5.25
N VAL A 37 0.08 1.51 -3.93
CA VAL A 37 -1.15 1.83 -3.22
C VAL A 37 -1.55 3.29 -3.38
N LEU A 38 -0.58 4.21 -3.34
CA LEU A 38 -0.85 5.65 -3.50
C LEU A 38 -1.22 6.03 -4.94
N ARG A 39 -0.65 5.34 -5.94
CA ARG A 39 -0.82 5.66 -7.36
C ARG A 39 -2.02 4.96 -7.99
N PHE A 40 -2.26 3.72 -7.61
CA PHE A 40 -3.19 2.81 -8.27
C PHE A 40 -4.24 2.24 -7.31
N GLY A 41 -4.07 2.37 -6.00
CA GLY A 41 -5.00 1.84 -5.01
C GLY A 41 -4.78 0.36 -4.73
N THR A 42 -5.83 -0.46 -4.82
CA THR A 42 -5.75 -1.90 -4.59
C THR A 42 -5.49 -2.63 -5.91
N PRO A 43 -4.70 -3.71 -5.91
CA PRO A 43 -4.51 -4.51 -7.11
C PRO A 43 -5.81 -5.27 -7.43
N GLU A 44 -6.51 -4.86 -8.49
CA GLU A 44 -7.68 -5.59 -8.99
C GLU A 44 -7.26 -6.55 -10.11
N GLY A 45 -7.14 -7.84 -9.80
CA GLY A 45 -6.97 -8.91 -10.80
C GLY A 45 -5.53 -9.22 -11.22
N LEU A 46 -5.38 -9.88 -12.38
CA LEU A 46 -4.11 -10.27 -13.02
C LEU A 46 -3.62 -9.20 -14.01
N GLU A 47 -3.95 -7.94 -13.78
CA GLU A 47 -3.52 -6.86 -14.65
C GLU A 47 -2.00 -6.68 -14.53
N PHE A 48 -1.33 -6.47 -15.66
CA PHE A 48 0.10 -6.18 -15.69
C PHE A 48 0.33 -4.96 -14.79
N LEU A 49 1.07 -5.12 -13.69
CA LEU A 49 1.28 -4.06 -12.71
C LEU A 49 2.53 -3.25 -13.11
N PRO A 50 2.42 -2.15 -13.88
CA PRO A 50 3.56 -1.26 -14.15
C PRO A 50 4.11 -0.65 -12.85
N ALA A 51 3.36 -0.77 -11.75
CA ALA A 51 3.78 -0.34 -10.42
C ALA A 51 4.98 -1.11 -9.87
N CYS A 52 5.22 -2.34 -10.36
CA CYS A 52 6.28 -3.25 -9.90
C CYS A 52 7.44 -3.37 -10.91
N ALA A 53 7.53 -2.44 -11.87
CA ALA A 53 8.42 -2.54 -13.02
C ALA A 53 9.75 -1.77 -12.89
N GLY A 54 10.03 -1.15 -11.73
CA GLY A 54 11.22 -0.31 -11.52
C GLY A 54 11.12 1.09 -12.12
#